data_AF-A0A7S0RNM9-F1
#
_entry.id   AF-A0A7S0RNM9-F1
#
_cell.length_a   1.000
_cell.length_b   1.000
_cell.length_c   1.000
_cell.angle_alpha   90.00
_cell.angle_beta   90.00
_cell.angle_gamma   90.00
#
_symmetry.space_group_name_H-M   'P 1'
#
loop_
_entity.id
_entity.type
_entity.pdbx_description
1 polymer ?
#
loop_
_entity_poly.entity_id
_entity_poly.type
_entity_poly.pdbx_seq_one_letter_code
_entity_poly.pdbx_strand_id
1 'polypeptide(L)'
;MGAGASKANARAAPTPIIVDFNSLGQFYARDSDKFFYVVPQDEDLYRRSPVLVLEVGKQGFRLLRPDTEDPLCLFPWGQVHSWAHGANKFTFRYFDDGKRAILSHALALRDLDPLLAHINTIIEGILHDRRSHAIGRDAYGALLEALRGQAPGARLGALERATQGHYLLSDQGRALMELLPNEFDKIEAAVLLHGRLVDQNRFSSMLEALESNTDRDNVWHRITVMKKAASTLGASRNARASRTNMAAGPASGGGASGPTSPSAPPSNRASLGGGALSPASAQSPGAPRQSDAGR
;
A
#
# COMPACT_ATOMS: atom_id res chain seq x y z
N MET A 1 11.41 1.15 -49.89
CA MET A 1 10.25 1.14 -48.97
C MET A 1 9.79 -0.29 -48.80
N GLY A 2 9.99 -0.90 -47.63
CA GLY A 2 9.61 -2.28 -47.35
C GLY A 2 8.97 -2.37 -45.97
N ALA A 3 7.64 -2.56 -45.94
CA ALA A 3 6.89 -2.78 -44.72
C ALA A 3 7.03 -4.25 -44.32
N GLY A 4 7.83 -4.53 -43.28
CA GLY A 4 7.95 -5.85 -42.69
C GLY A 4 6.74 -6.15 -41.82
N ALA A 5 5.84 -7.00 -42.31
CA ALA A 5 4.74 -7.55 -41.51
C ALA A 5 5.30 -8.53 -40.47
N SER A 6 5.48 -8.08 -39.23
CA SER A 6 5.79 -8.96 -38.11
C SER A 6 4.61 -9.91 -37.88
N LYS A 7 4.77 -11.19 -38.26
CA LYS A 7 3.83 -12.26 -37.92
C LYS A 7 3.79 -12.38 -36.39
N ALA A 8 2.74 -11.84 -35.77
CA ALA A 8 2.44 -12.11 -34.38
C ALA A 8 2.19 -13.61 -34.24
N ASN A 9 3.11 -14.32 -33.60
CA ASN A 9 2.91 -15.71 -33.22
C ASN A 9 1.68 -15.79 -32.32
N ALA A 10 0.56 -16.26 -32.87
CA ALA A 10 -0.63 -16.58 -32.11
C ALA A 10 -0.25 -17.69 -31.12
N ARG A 11 0.02 -17.31 -29.87
CA ARG A 11 0.31 -18.25 -28.78
C ARG A 11 -0.95 -19.10 -28.62
N ALA A 12 -0.81 -20.42 -28.79
CA ALA A 12 -1.92 -21.35 -28.63
C ALA A 12 -2.61 -21.11 -27.28
N ALA A 13 -3.95 -21.19 -27.26
CA ALA A 13 -4.70 -21.01 -26.03
C ALA A 13 -4.22 -22.04 -24.99
N PRO A 14 -3.92 -21.63 -23.75
CA PRO A 14 -3.43 -22.53 -22.72
C PRO A 14 -4.47 -23.64 -22.47
N THR A 15 -3.99 -24.89 -22.41
CA THR A 15 -4.84 -26.04 -22.14
C THR A 15 -5.46 -25.90 -20.75
N PRO A 16 -6.79 -26.06 -20.59
CA PRO A 16 -7.42 -25.96 -19.28
C PRO A 16 -6.87 -27.04 -18.34
N ILE A 17 -6.45 -26.62 -17.14
CA ILE A 17 -5.99 -27.52 -16.08
C ILE A 17 -7.23 -28.17 -15.46
N ILE A 18 -7.39 -29.47 -15.65
CA ILE A 18 -8.47 -30.25 -15.03
C ILE A 18 -8.08 -30.51 -13.58
N VAL A 19 -8.93 -30.07 -12.64
CA VAL A 19 -8.68 -30.19 -11.20
C VAL A 19 -9.61 -31.24 -10.60
N ASP A 20 -9.04 -32.26 -9.98
CA ASP A 20 -9.80 -33.17 -9.12
C ASP A 20 -9.89 -32.59 -7.70
N PHE A 21 -10.99 -31.90 -7.42
CA PHE A 21 -11.23 -31.26 -6.12
C PHE A 21 -11.32 -32.23 -4.95
N ASN A 22 -11.62 -33.52 -5.22
CA ASN A 22 -11.71 -34.52 -4.16
C ASN A 22 -10.32 -34.93 -3.65
N SER A 23 -9.28 -34.75 -4.46
CA SER A 23 -7.89 -34.97 -4.06
C SER A 23 -7.31 -33.86 -3.17
N LEU A 24 -7.98 -32.70 -3.10
CA LEU A 24 -7.53 -31.58 -2.27
C LEU A 24 -7.88 -31.84 -0.79
N GLY A 25 -6.91 -31.58 0.09
CA GLY A 25 -7.12 -31.64 1.54
C GLY A 25 -8.21 -30.68 2.03
N GLN A 26 -8.71 -30.88 3.24
CA GLN A 26 -9.57 -29.91 3.92
C GLN A 26 -8.78 -28.68 4.35
N PHE A 27 -9.40 -27.50 4.26
CA PHE A 27 -8.79 -26.31 4.84
C PHE A 27 -8.57 -26.52 6.33
N TYR A 28 -7.51 -25.90 6.86
CA TYR A 28 -7.19 -25.96 8.29
C TYR A 28 -6.94 -24.56 8.83
N ALA A 29 -6.93 -24.43 10.16
CA ALA A 29 -6.69 -23.17 10.84
C ALA A 29 -5.47 -23.29 11.74
N ARG A 30 -4.69 -22.20 11.83
CA ARG A 30 -3.62 -22.03 12.81
C ARG A 30 -3.72 -20.61 13.34
N ASP A 31 -3.92 -20.48 14.64
CA ASP A 31 -4.18 -19.21 15.31
C ASP A 31 -5.39 -18.47 14.69
N SER A 32 -5.19 -17.24 14.21
CA SER A 32 -6.22 -16.45 13.50
C SER A 32 -6.27 -16.71 12.00
N ASP A 33 -5.32 -17.48 11.46
CA ASP A 33 -5.14 -17.63 10.03
C ASP A 33 -5.76 -18.94 9.53
N LYS A 34 -6.26 -18.92 8.30
CA LYS A 34 -6.81 -20.11 7.62
C LYS A 34 -6.03 -20.43 6.36
N PHE A 35 -5.91 -21.72 6.11
CA PHE A 35 -5.05 -22.31 5.09
C PHE A 35 -5.93 -23.17 4.19
N PHE A 36 -5.97 -22.82 2.90
CA PHE A 36 -6.84 -23.45 1.91
C PHE A 36 -5.99 -24.14 0.84
N TYR A 37 -6.25 -25.40 0.54
CA TYR A 37 -5.61 -26.06 -0.59
C TYR A 37 -6.16 -25.51 -1.91
N VAL A 38 -5.27 -25.10 -2.80
CA VAL A 38 -5.62 -24.47 -4.08
C VAL A 38 -4.77 -25.03 -5.21
N VAL A 39 -5.32 -25.02 -6.43
CA VAL A 39 -4.60 -25.30 -7.67
C VAL A 39 -4.43 -24.01 -8.46
N PRO A 40 -3.19 -23.53 -8.67
CA PRO A 40 -2.96 -22.33 -9.46
C PRO A 40 -3.32 -22.59 -10.92
N GLN A 41 -4.01 -21.63 -11.55
CA GLN A 41 -4.31 -21.64 -12.97
C GLN A 41 -3.24 -20.92 -13.81
N ASP A 42 -2.25 -20.32 -13.15
CA ASP A 42 -1.06 -19.75 -13.77
C ASP A 42 -0.05 -20.86 -14.04
N GLU A 43 0.42 -20.99 -15.30
CA GLU A 43 1.33 -22.07 -15.69
C GLU A 43 2.66 -22.03 -14.93
N ASP A 44 3.20 -20.85 -14.66
CA ASP A 44 4.50 -20.72 -13.99
C ASP A 44 4.40 -21.16 -12.53
N LEU A 45 3.31 -20.80 -11.84
CA LEU A 45 3.02 -21.30 -10.50
C LEU A 45 2.72 -22.80 -10.49
N TYR A 46 1.92 -23.29 -11.44
CA TYR A 46 1.57 -24.71 -11.53
C TYR A 46 2.79 -25.61 -11.77
N ARG A 47 3.74 -25.19 -12.62
CA ARG A 47 5.01 -25.91 -12.83
C ARG A 47 5.86 -25.97 -11.57
N ARG A 48 5.82 -24.94 -10.72
CA ARG A 48 6.56 -24.90 -9.44
C ARG A 48 5.93 -25.79 -8.38
N SER A 49 4.60 -25.88 -8.38
CA SER A 49 3.84 -26.83 -7.57
C SER A 49 2.39 -26.90 -8.06
N PRO A 50 1.86 -28.11 -8.37
CA PRO A 50 0.51 -28.27 -8.89
C PRO A 50 -0.58 -28.01 -7.82
N VAL A 51 -0.22 -28.14 -6.54
CA VAL A 51 -1.09 -27.84 -5.40
C VAL A 51 -0.34 -26.90 -4.47
N LEU A 52 -1.01 -25.84 -4.04
CA LEU A 52 -0.49 -24.83 -3.12
C LEU A 52 -1.41 -24.73 -1.91
N VAL A 53 -0.91 -24.10 -0.86
CA VAL A 53 -1.72 -23.66 0.27
C VAL A 53 -1.84 -22.15 0.23
N LEU A 54 -3.07 -21.65 0.08
CA LEU A 54 -3.41 -20.25 0.23
C LEU A 54 -3.65 -19.97 1.70
N GLU A 55 -2.73 -19.25 2.31
CA GLU A 55 -2.95 -18.65 3.62
C GLU A 55 -3.61 -17.28 3.47
N VAL A 56 -4.61 -17.02 4.30
CA VAL A 56 -5.27 -15.73 4.40
C VAL A 56 -5.23 -15.23 5.84
N GLY A 57 -4.54 -14.11 6.05
CA GLY A 57 -4.34 -13.50 7.36
C GLY A 57 -4.41 -11.96 7.33
N LYS A 58 -4.14 -11.32 8.47
CA LYS A 58 -4.20 -9.84 8.60
C LYS A 58 -3.23 -9.09 7.68
N GLN A 59 -2.19 -9.74 7.19
CA GLN A 59 -1.19 -9.10 6.31
C GLN A 59 -1.56 -9.20 4.82
N GLY A 60 -2.39 -10.16 4.42
CA GLY A 60 -2.75 -10.39 3.03
C GLY A 60 -2.88 -11.87 2.71
N PHE A 61 -2.57 -12.22 1.46
CA PHE A 61 -2.47 -13.60 1.00
C PHE A 61 -1.03 -14.09 0.96
N ARG A 62 -0.81 -15.36 1.29
CA ARG A 62 0.44 -16.07 0.99
C ARG A 62 0.14 -17.35 0.24
N LEU A 63 0.95 -17.66 -0.78
CA LEU A 63 0.92 -18.96 -1.43
C LEU A 63 2.12 -19.76 -0.93
N LEU A 64 1.84 -20.87 -0.27
CA LEU A 64 2.83 -21.71 0.41
C LEU A 64 2.94 -23.07 -0.29
N ARG A 65 4.09 -23.72 -0.15
CA ARG A 65 4.22 -25.14 -0.50
C ARG A 65 3.47 -26.00 0.53
N PRO A 66 2.70 -27.02 0.12
CA PRO A 66 1.95 -27.87 1.05
C PRO A 66 2.80 -28.56 2.12
N ASP A 67 3.98 -29.06 1.76
CA ASP A 67 4.76 -29.91 2.67
C ASP A 67 5.69 -29.11 3.60
N THR A 68 6.23 -28.00 3.11
CA THR A 68 7.21 -27.19 3.86
C THR A 68 6.63 -25.91 4.44
N GLU A 69 5.44 -25.51 4.00
CA GLU A 69 4.83 -24.20 4.25
C GLU A 69 5.71 -23.00 3.83
N ASP A 70 6.73 -23.23 2.99
CA ASP A 70 7.59 -22.15 2.51
C ASP A 70 6.81 -21.19 1.60
N PRO A 71 6.90 -19.86 1.83
CA PRO A 71 6.20 -18.89 1.01
C PRO A 71 6.81 -18.79 -0.39
N LEU A 72 6.01 -19.09 -1.41
CA LEU A 72 6.36 -18.88 -2.81
C LEU A 72 6.04 -17.47 -3.28
N CYS A 73 4.94 -16.92 -2.81
CA CYS A 73 4.44 -15.60 -3.14
C CYS A 73 3.75 -14.96 -1.93
N LEU A 74 3.86 -13.63 -1.82
CA LEU A 74 3.23 -12.81 -0.79
C LEU A 74 2.45 -11.69 -1.48
N PHE A 75 1.21 -11.50 -1.09
CA PHE A 75 0.32 -10.47 -1.64
C PHE A 75 -0.30 -9.67 -0.49
N PRO A 76 0.36 -8.59 -0.05
CA PRO A 76 -0.15 -7.75 1.03
C PRO A 76 -1.50 -7.10 0.66
N TRP A 77 -2.40 -6.91 1.63
CA TRP A 77 -3.72 -6.30 1.37
C TRP A 77 -3.63 -4.96 0.63
N GLY A 78 -2.65 -4.13 0.97
CA GLY A 78 -2.45 -2.82 0.32
C GLY A 78 -2.02 -2.86 -1.16
N GLN A 79 -1.73 -4.06 -1.70
CA GLN A 79 -1.42 -4.32 -3.11
C GLN A 79 -2.53 -5.08 -3.84
N VAL A 80 -3.47 -5.71 -3.11
CA VAL A 80 -4.62 -6.38 -3.70
C VAL A 80 -5.62 -5.31 -4.14
N HIS A 81 -5.84 -5.22 -5.45
CA HIS A 81 -6.70 -4.19 -6.04
C HIS A 81 -8.18 -4.62 -6.05
N SER A 82 -8.44 -5.88 -6.38
CA SER A 82 -9.79 -6.41 -6.50
C SER A 82 -9.75 -7.93 -6.51
N TRP A 83 -10.83 -8.58 -6.10
CA TRP A 83 -11.03 -10.01 -6.29
C TRP A 83 -12.43 -10.29 -6.83
N ALA A 84 -12.58 -11.46 -7.44
CA ALA A 84 -13.81 -12.00 -7.98
C ALA A 84 -13.82 -13.50 -7.74
N HIS A 85 -15.00 -14.10 -7.77
CA HIS A 85 -15.13 -15.54 -7.65
C HIS A 85 -16.15 -16.10 -8.63
N GLY A 86 -15.96 -17.36 -9.01
CA GLY A 86 -16.95 -18.23 -9.64
C GLY A 86 -17.02 -19.54 -8.85
N ALA A 87 -17.87 -20.49 -9.25
CA ALA A 87 -18.23 -21.68 -8.44
C ALA A 87 -17.08 -22.30 -7.60
N ASN A 88 -15.94 -22.62 -8.21
CA ASN A 88 -14.76 -23.16 -7.53
C ASN A 88 -13.48 -22.38 -7.87
N LYS A 89 -13.63 -21.11 -8.22
CA LYS A 89 -12.53 -20.29 -8.74
C LYS A 89 -12.47 -18.98 -7.99
N PHE A 90 -11.36 -18.74 -7.32
CA PHE A 90 -11.04 -17.44 -6.73
C PHE A 90 -10.03 -16.73 -7.62
N THR A 91 -10.32 -15.49 -8.01
CA THR A 91 -9.42 -14.68 -8.84
C THR A 91 -9.17 -13.36 -8.15
N PHE A 92 -7.91 -12.94 -8.06
CA PHE A 92 -7.58 -11.62 -7.53
C PHE A 92 -6.55 -10.93 -8.40
N ARG A 93 -6.67 -9.61 -8.46
CA ARG A 93 -5.75 -8.71 -9.15
C ARG A 93 -4.91 -8.01 -8.12
N TYR A 94 -3.60 -7.98 -8.33
CA TYR A 94 -2.67 -7.29 -7.45
C TYR A 94 -1.71 -6.44 -8.28
N PHE A 95 -1.20 -5.37 -7.68
CA PHE A 95 -0.21 -4.51 -8.29
C PHE A 95 1.20 -5.04 -7.99
N ASP A 96 1.90 -5.52 -9.01
CA ASP A 96 3.30 -5.92 -8.93
C ASP A 96 4.20 -4.69 -9.13
N ASP A 97 4.86 -4.27 -8.07
CA ASP A 97 5.70 -3.07 -8.04
C ASP A 97 6.99 -3.22 -8.87
N GLY A 98 7.52 -4.43 -8.97
CA GLY A 98 8.69 -4.74 -9.79
C GLY A 98 8.36 -4.61 -11.28
N LYS A 99 7.21 -5.15 -11.69
CA LYS A 99 6.75 -5.12 -13.08
C LYS A 99 5.96 -3.86 -13.44
N ARG A 100 5.58 -3.05 -12.44
CA ARG A 100 4.70 -1.86 -12.57
C ARG A 100 3.41 -2.19 -13.32
N ALA A 101 2.85 -3.37 -13.05
CA ALA A 101 1.69 -3.88 -13.76
C ALA A 101 0.70 -4.52 -12.80
N ILE A 102 -0.59 -4.47 -13.14
CA ILE A 102 -1.61 -5.23 -12.43
C ILE A 102 -1.61 -6.64 -13.00
N LEU A 103 -1.23 -7.61 -12.17
CA LEU A 103 -1.27 -9.02 -12.53
C LEU A 103 -2.53 -9.66 -11.94
N SER A 104 -3.01 -10.72 -12.58
CA SER A 104 -4.18 -11.47 -12.16
C SER A 104 -3.77 -12.89 -11.81
N HIS A 105 -4.13 -13.35 -10.62
CA HIS A 105 -3.99 -14.74 -10.21
C HIS A 105 -5.35 -15.40 -10.14
N ALA A 106 -5.44 -16.60 -10.69
CA ALA A 106 -6.63 -17.43 -10.60
C ALA A 106 -6.25 -18.74 -9.90
N LEU A 107 -7.06 -19.09 -8.90
CA LEU A 107 -6.89 -20.26 -8.05
C LEU A 107 -8.18 -21.08 -8.11
N ALA A 108 -8.05 -22.38 -8.36
CA ALA A 108 -9.15 -23.31 -8.21
C ALA A 108 -9.10 -23.95 -6.81
N LEU A 109 -10.23 -24.03 -6.12
CA LEU A 109 -10.31 -24.60 -4.77
C LEU A 109 -11.67 -25.22 -4.49
N ARG A 110 -11.71 -26.20 -3.58
CA ARG A 110 -12.96 -26.84 -3.13
C ARG A 110 -13.74 -25.95 -2.16
N ASP A 111 -13.03 -25.35 -1.21
CA ASP A 111 -13.65 -24.70 -0.04
C ASP A 111 -13.77 -23.17 -0.24
N LEU A 112 -14.45 -22.75 -1.32
CA LEU A 112 -14.58 -21.34 -1.71
C LEU A 112 -15.39 -20.51 -0.72
N ASP A 113 -16.57 -20.96 -0.31
CA ASP A 113 -17.42 -20.18 0.60
C ASP A 113 -16.74 -19.95 1.96
N PRO A 114 -16.11 -20.96 2.59
CA PRO A 114 -15.29 -20.73 3.79
C PRO A 114 -14.14 -19.74 3.60
N LEU A 115 -13.50 -19.73 2.42
CA LEU A 115 -12.48 -18.74 2.07
C LEU A 115 -13.06 -17.32 2.06
N LEU A 116 -14.18 -17.11 1.34
CA LEU A 116 -14.81 -15.80 1.21
C LEU A 116 -15.30 -15.27 2.56
N ALA A 117 -15.92 -16.13 3.37
CA ALA A 117 -16.33 -15.78 4.73
C ALA A 117 -15.14 -15.32 5.58
N HIS A 118 -14.02 -16.05 5.50
CA HIS A 118 -12.81 -15.72 6.26
C HIS A 118 -12.14 -14.42 5.79
N ILE A 119 -12.08 -14.18 4.48
CA ILE A 119 -11.63 -12.91 3.91
C ILE A 119 -12.48 -11.77 4.47
N ASN A 120 -13.80 -11.92 4.51
CA ASN A 120 -14.69 -10.89 5.03
C ASN A 120 -14.43 -10.62 6.52
N THR A 121 -14.27 -11.68 7.34
CA THR A 121 -13.90 -11.54 8.76
C THR A 121 -12.60 -10.77 8.95
N ILE A 122 -11.58 -11.03 8.13
CA ILE A 122 -10.30 -10.30 8.20
C ILE A 122 -10.48 -8.82 7.84
N ILE A 123 -11.22 -8.52 6.77
CA ILE A 123 -11.49 -7.14 6.36
C ILE A 123 -12.25 -6.39 7.45
N GLU A 124 -13.30 -6.99 8.00
CA GLU A 124 -14.07 -6.43 9.12
C GLU A 124 -13.17 -6.21 10.35
N GLY A 125 -12.29 -7.15 10.66
CA GLY A 125 -11.30 -7.01 11.73
C GLY A 125 -10.34 -5.84 11.50
N ILE A 126 -9.79 -5.68 10.28
CA ILE A 126 -8.92 -4.56 9.93
C ILE A 126 -9.67 -3.23 10.05
N LEU A 127 -10.91 -3.16 9.55
CA LEU A 127 -11.73 -1.96 9.63
C LEU A 127 -12.10 -1.62 11.08
N HIS A 128 -12.38 -2.63 11.91
CA HIS A 128 -12.63 -2.48 13.33
C HIS A 128 -11.39 -1.96 14.07
N ASP A 129 -10.23 -2.59 13.85
CA ASP A 129 -8.94 -2.18 14.43
C ASP A 129 -8.60 -0.73 14.06
N ARG A 130 -8.85 -0.31 12.82
CA ARG A 130 -8.64 1.10 12.41
C ARG A 130 -9.65 2.05 13.04
N ARG A 131 -10.92 1.63 13.14
CA ARG A 131 -12.00 2.44 13.72
C ARG A 131 -11.79 2.67 15.21
N SER A 132 -11.26 1.70 15.96
CA SER A 132 -10.92 1.87 17.38
C SER A 132 -9.80 2.90 17.61
N HIS A 133 -8.99 3.17 16.58
CA HIS A 133 -7.95 4.19 16.57
C HIS A 133 -8.35 5.44 15.75
N ALA A 134 -9.63 5.58 15.39
CA ALA A 134 -10.11 6.75 14.70
C ALA A 134 -10.09 7.97 15.62
N ILE A 135 -9.84 9.16 15.06
CA ILE A 135 -9.92 10.41 15.80
C ILE A 135 -11.33 10.60 16.36
N GLY A 136 -11.42 10.85 17.66
CA GLY A 136 -12.69 11.17 18.33
C GLY A 136 -13.28 12.49 17.83
N ARG A 137 -14.59 12.68 17.99
CA ARG A 137 -15.32 13.87 17.51
C ARG A 137 -14.73 15.17 18.07
N ASP A 138 -14.43 15.22 19.36
CA ASP A 138 -13.93 16.43 20.01
C ASP A 138 -12.50 16.77 19.57
N ALA A 139 -11.64 15.76 19.48
CA ALA A 139 -10.28 15.91 18.96
C ALA A 139 -10.28 16.36 17.49
N TYR A 140 -11.20 15.84 16.69
CA TYR A 140 -11.39 16.26 15.31
C TYR A 140 -11.88 17.72 15.20
N GLY A 141 -12.82 18.13 16.06
CA GLY A 141 -13.26 19.53 16.15
C GLY A 141 -12.11 20.47 16.52
N ALA A 142 -11.31 20.10 17.52
CA ALA A 142 -10.13 20.86 17.91
C ALA A 142 -9.10 20.97 16.77
N LEU A 143 -8.92 19.90 15.99
CA LEU A 143 -8.05 19.91 14.81
C LEU A 143 -8.54 20.89 13.73
N LEU A 144 -9.85 20.90 13.43
CA LEU A 144 -10.41 21.83 12.46
C LEU A 144 -10.19 23.28 12.87
N GLU A 145 -10.45 23.62 14.13
CA GLU A 145 -10.22 24.97 14.67
C GLU A 145 -8.73 25.34 14.65
N ALA A 146 -7.86 24.41 15.05
CA ALA A 146 -6.42 24.61 14.98
C ALA A 146 -5.96 24.94 13.55
N LEU A 147 -6.41 24.18 12.55
CA LEU A 147 -6.06 24.43 11.15
C LEU A 147 -6.60 25.77 10.63
N ARG A 148 -7.83 26.14 11.00
CA ARG A 148 -8.41 27.44 10.62
C ARG A 148 -7.61 28.60 11.18
N GLY A 149 -7.13 28.50 12.42
CA GLY A 149 -6.30 29.49 13.09
C GLY A 149 -4.85 29.56 12.58
N GLN A 150 -4.36 28.55 11.86
CA GLN A 150 -3.03 28.58 11.26
C GLN A 150 -2.97 29.45 9.99
N ALA A 151 -1.82 30.08 9.78
CA ALA A 151 -1.50 30.73 8.52
C ALA A 151 -1.61 29.71 7.36
N PRO A 152 -2.11 30.11 6.17
CA PRO A 152 -2.41 29.16 5.09
C PRO A 152 -1.26 28.21 4.73
N GLY A 153 -0.02 28.72 4.63
CA GLY A 153 1.17 27.90 4.34
C GLY A 153 1.67 26.98 5.47
N ALA A 154 1.14 27.13 6.69
CA ALA A 154 1.49 26.27 7.83
C ALA A 154 0.49 25.12 8.05
N ARG A 155 -0.67 25.14 7.36
CA ARG A 155 -1.77 24.19 7.56
C ARG A 155 -1.39 22.76 7.22
N LEU A 156 -0.69 22.52 6.11
CA LEU A 156 -0.26 21.19 5.70
C LEU A 156 0.63 20.52 6.77
N GLY A 157 1.63 21.25 7.27
CA GLY A 157 2.51 20.72 8.32
C GLY A 157 1.79 20.50 9.66
N ALA A 158 0.78 21.31 9.98
CA ALA A 158 -0.07 21.08 11.16
C ALA A 158 -0.95 19.84 10.99
N LEU A 159 -1.52 19.64 9.80
CA LEU A 159 -2.30 18.45 9.44
C LEU A 159 -1.45 17.18 9.53
N GLU A 160 -0.23 17.20 8.99
CA GLU A 160 0.70 16.09 9.06
C GLU A 160 0.96 15.66 10.50
N ARG A 161 1.31 16.62 11.39
CA ARG A 161 1.55 16.32 12.81
C ARG A 161 0.32 15.78 13.52
N ALA A 162 -0.85 16.39 13.29
CA ALA A 162 -2.07 16.02 13.99
C ALA A 162 -2.62 14.65 13.59
N THR A 163 -2.29 14.17 12.40
CA THR A 163 -2.74 12.86 11.89
C THR A 163 -1.74 11.73 12.16
N GLN A 164 -0.62 12.02 12.84
CA GLN A 164 0.30 11.00 13.33
C GLN A 164 -0.35 10.18 14.44
N GLY A 165 -0.81 8.97 14.08
CA GLY A 165 -1.32 7.99 15.04
C GLY A 165 -2.84 7.86 15.12
N HIS A 166 -3.58 8.66 14.36
CA HIS A 166 -5.03 8.55 14.26
C HIS A 166 -5.47 8.14 12.86
N TYR A 167 -6.57 7.39 12.79
CA TYR A 167 -7.31 7.19 11.55
C TYR A 167 -8.43 8.21 11.39
N LEU A 168 -8.82 8.45 10.15
CA LEU A 168 -9.87 9.37 9.76
C LEU A 168 -10.93 8.64 8.94
N LEU A 169 -12.17 9.08 9.06
CA LEU A 169 -13.21 8.76 8.09
C LEU A 169 -12.97 9.58 6.80
N SER A 170 -13.41 9.08 5.65
CA SER A 170 -13.21 9.78 4.38
C SER A 170 -13.80 11.20 4.37
N ASP A 171 -14.99 11.38 4.95
CA ASP A 171 -15.63 12.70 5.03
C ASP A 171 -14.83 13.67 5.90
N GLN A 172 -14.21 13.15 6.98
CA GLN A 172 -13.33 13.94 7.84
C GLN A 172 -12.08 14.38 7.09
N GLY A 173 -11.46 13.46 6.32
CA GLY A 173 -10.31 13.75 5.48
C GLY A 173 -10.61 14.79 4.40
N ARG A 174 -11.78 14.68 3.76
CA ARG A 174 -12.24 15.63 2.74
C ARG A 174 -12.38 17.03 3.31
N ALA A 175 -13.07 17.18 4.44
CA ALA A 175 -13.26 18.47 5.09
C ALA A 175 -11.92 19.10 5.54
N LEU A 176 -10.92 18.29 5.92
CA LEU A 176 -9.57 18.79 6.22
C LEU A 176 -8.86 19.31 4.96
N MET A 177 -9.00 18.63 3.83
CA MET A 177 -8.43 19.07 2.55
C MET A 177 -9.07 20.37 2.05
N GLU A 178 -10.38 20.56 2.25
CA GLU A 178 -11.09 21.78 1.87
C GLU A 178 -10.62 23.03 2.64
N LEU A 179 -9.92 22.86 3.77
CA LEU A 179 -9.29 23.97 4.51
C LEU A 179 -7.93 24.40 3.92
N LEU A 180 -7.37 23.64 2.98
CA LEU A 180 -6.09 23.96 2.36
C LEU A 180 -6.31 24.94 1.18
N PRO A 181 -5.54 26.03 1.13
CA PRO A 181 -5.82 27.15 0.23
C PRO A 181 -5.45 26.87 -1.24
N ASN A 182 -4.53 25.94 -1.49
CA ASN A 182 -3.97 25.69 -2.81
C ASN A 182 -4.06 24.21 -3.17
N GLU A 183 -4.17 23.91 -4.46
CA GLU A 183 -4.32 22.54 -4.96
C GLU A 183 -3.08 21.67 -4.69
N PHE A 184 -1.89 22.26 -4.66
CA PHE A 184 -0.66 21.51 -4.39
C PHE A 184 -0.66 20.91 -2.98
N ASP A 185 -1.01 21.69 -1.96
CA ASP A 185 -1.14 21.25 -0.58
C ASP A 185 -2.27 20.22 -0.44
N LYS A 186 -3.37 20.37 -1.20
CA LYS A 186 -4.44 19.36 -1.24
C LYS A 186 -3.94 18.03 -1.81
N ILE A 187 -3.13 18.03 -2.87
CA ILE A 187 -2.50 16.82 -3.42
C ILE A 187 -1.59 16.17 -2.36
N GLU A 188 -0.73 16.95 -1.70
CA GLU A 188 0.14 16.46 -0.61
C GLU A 188 -0.67 15.85 0.53
N ALA A 189 -1.71 16.56 0.98
CA ALA A 189 -2.62 16.09 2.01
C ALA A 189 -3.34 14.81 1.60
N ALA A 190 -3.82 14.69 0.36
CA ALA A 190 -4.48 13.48 -0.12
C ALA A 190 -3.55 12.26 -0.07
N VAL A 191 -2.29 12.42 -0.52
CA VAL A 191 -1.27 11.37 -0.46
C VAL A 191 -1.00 10.95 0.99
N LEU A 192 -0.87 11.93 1.88
CA LEU A 192 -0.64 11.71 3.32
C LEU A 192 -1.83 10.98 3.98
N LEU A 193 -3.05 11.43 3.69
CA LEU A 193 -4.28 10.96 4.33
C LEU A 193 -4.71 9.57 3.83
N HIS A 194 -4.31 9.15 2.62
CA HIS A 194 -4.63 7.81 2.09
C HIS A 194 -4.25 6.67 3.05
N GLY A 195 -3.07 6.75 3.67
CA GLY A 195 -2.60 5.75 4.65
C GLY A 195 -3.29 5.86 6.02
N ARG A 196 -4.06 6.92 6.25
CA ARG A 196 -4.72 7.26 7.51
C ARG A 196 -6.24 7.13 7.45
N LEU A 197 -6.80 6.65 6.34
CA LEU A 197 -8.23 6.36 6.29
C LEU A 197 -8.58 5.04 6.99
N VAL A 198 -9.69 5.03 7.72
CA VAL A 198 -10.29 3.80 8.25
C VAL A 198 -10.60 2.88 7.07
N ASP A 199 -11.34 3.38 6.08
CA ASP A 199 -11.70 2.66 4.87
C ASP A 199 -11.05 3.31 3.63
N GLN A 200 -10.06 2.62 3.07
CA GLN A 200 -9.35 3.09 1.86
C GLN A 200 -10.19 2.96 0.59
N ASN A 201 -11.24 2.13 0.56
CA ASN A 201 -12.12 2.03 -0.60
C ASN A 201 -12.96 3.28 -0.80
N ARG A 202 -13.08 4.12 0.24
CA ARG A 202 -13.77 5.40 0.24
C ARG A 202 -12.84 6.58 -0.06
N PHE A 203 -11.60 6.32 -0.51
CA PHE A 203 -10.65 7.38 -0.82
C PHE A 203 -11.07 8.22 -2.02
N SER A 204 -11.78 7.64 -3.00
CA SER A 204 -12.32 8.38 -4.15
C SER A 204 -13.23 9.54 -3.75
N SER A 205 -14.08 9.37 -2.74
CA SER A 205 -14.93 10.43 -2.20
C SER A 205 -14.14 11.59 -1.57
N MET A 206 -12.93 11.32 -1.07
CA MET A 206 -12.03 12.36 -0.56
C MET A 206 -11.35 13.13 -1.69
N LEU A 207 -11.01 12.46 -2.79
CA LEU A 207 -10.42 13.07 -3.99
C LEU A 207 -11.38 14.03 -4.73
N GLU A 208 -12.67 14.02 -4.40
CA GLU A 208 -13.64 14.99 -4.90
C GLU A 208 -13.35 16.42 -4.41
N ALA A 209 -12.53 16.61 -3.36
CA ALA A 209 -12.03 17.92 -2.95
C ALA A 209 -11.00 18.53 -3.93
N LEU A 210 -10.48 17.73 -4.86
CA LEU A 210 -9.65 18.18 -5.98
C LEU A 210 -10.54 18.46 -7.19
N GLU A 211 -10.36 19.61 -7.82
CA GLU A 211 -11.20 20.05 -8.94
C GLU A 211 -10.83 19.32 -10.25
N SER A 212 -9.55 19.04 -10.45
CA SER A 212 -9.00 18.49 -11.69
C SER A 212 -8.83 16.97 -11.64
N ASN A 213 -9.24 16.27 -12.70
CA ASN A 213 -8.96 14.83 -12.84
C ASN A 213 -7.46 14.54 -12.94
N THR A 214 -6.68 15.42 -13.56
CA THR A 214 -5.22 15.28 -13.65
C THR A 214 -4.58 15.24 -12.26
N ASP A 215 -5.09 16.04 -11.32
CA ASP A 215 -4.57 16.08 -9.95
C ASP A 215 -4.91 14.81 -9.17
N ARG A 216 -6.09 14.24 -9.41
CA ARG A 216 -6.48 12.94 -8.85
C ARG A 216 -5.56 11.83 -9.35
N ASP A 217 -5.23 11.83 -10.64
CA ASP A 217 -4.27 10.88 -11.22
C ASP A 217 -2.86 11.08 -10.64
N ASN A 218 -2.43 12.33 -10.45
CA ASN A 218 -1.16 12.67 -9.80
C ASN A 218 -1.08 12.13 -8.37
N VAL A 219 -2.15 12.22 -7.58
CA VAL A 219 -2.21 11.64 -6.23
C VAL A 219 -1.99 10.12 -6.27
N TRP A 220 -2.69 9.41 -7.16
CA TRP A 220 -2.51 7.95 -7.31
C TRP A 220 -1.10 7.56 -7.72
N HIS A 221 -0.50 8.31 -8.65
CA HIS A 221 0.87 8.11 -9.06
C HIS A 221 1.83 8.23 -7.87
N ARG A 222 1.69 9.29 -7.07
CA ARG A 222 2.53 9.55 -5.91
C ARG A 222 2.38 8.51 -4.81
N ILE A 223 1.15 8.09 -4.49
CA ILE A 223 0.89 7.00 -3.55
C ILE A 223 1.61 5.73 -4.00
N THR A 224 1.56 5.42 -5.29
CA THR A 224 2.23 4.25 -5.86
C THR A 224 3.75 4.34 -5.71
N VAL A 225 4.34 5.51 -6.00
CA VAL A 225 5.79 5.75 -5.84
C VAL A 225 6.23 5.64 -4.37
N MET A 226 5.44 6.17 -3.43
CA MET A 226 5.77 6.09 -1.99
C MET A 226 5.69 4.66 -1.47
N LYS A 227 4.67 3.89 -1.89
CA LYS A 227 4.57 2.46 -1.57
C LYS A 227 5.79 1.68 -2.07
N LYS A 228 6.30 2.03 -3.26
CA LYS A 228 7.52 1.45 -3.84
C LYS A 228 8.79 1.78 -3.07
N ALA A 229 8.93 3.03 -2.62
CA ALA A 229 10.07 3.42 -1.80
C ALA A 229 10.09 2.64 -0.47
N ALA A 230 8.91 2.45 0.16
CA ALA A 230 8.76 1.69 1.39
C ALA A 230 9.07 0.19 1.22
N SER A 231 8.64 -0.43 0.10
CA SER A 231 8.91 -1.85 -0.18
C SER A 231 10.41 -2.13 -0.38
N THR A 232 11.11 -1.24 -1.09
CA THR A 232 12.55 -1.36 -1.39
C THR A 232 13.40 -1.29 -0.12
N LEU A 233 13.06 -0.38 0.80
CA LEU A 233 13.75 -0.24 2.09
C LEU A 233 13.56 -1.48 2.98
N GLY A 234 12.37 -2.09 2.95
CA GLY A 234 12.07 -3.32 3.68
C GLY A 234 12.84 -4.54 3.15
N ALA A 235 12.89 -4.71 1.83
CA ALA A 235 13.58 -5.84 1.19
C ALA A 235 15.10 -5.85 1.47
N SER A 236 15.74 -4.67 1.46
CA SER A 236 17.18 -4.53 1.73
C SER A 236 17.56 -4.92 3.17
N ARG A 237 16.68 -4.63 4.15
CA ARG A 237 16.89 -5.01 5.56
C ARG A 237 16.88 -6.52 5.76
N ASN A 238 15.95 -7.23 5.13
CA ASN A 238 15.86 -8.69 5.25
C ASN A 238 17.05 -9.41 4.58
N ALA A 239 17.49 -8.93 3.41
CA ALA A 239 18.65 -9.51 2.72
C ALA A 239 19.96 -9.40 3.52
N ARG A 240 20.10 -8.35 4.35
CA ARG A 240 21.28 -8.17 5.20
C ARG A 240 21.25 -9.07 6.43
N ALA A 241 20.09 -9.26 7.06
CA ALA A 241 19.94 -10.17 8.21
C ALA A 241 20.24 -11.63 7.84
N SER A 242 19.87 -12.06 6.63
CA SER A 242 20.16 -13.43 6.15
C SER A 242 21.66 -13.69 5.92
N ARG A 243 22.49 -12.65 5.67
CA ARG A 243 23.95 -12.83 5.48
C ARG A 243 24.72 -12.88 6.78
N THR A 244 24.25 -12.24 7.84
CA THR A 244 24.97 -12.20 9.13
C THR A 244 24.92 -13.55 9.86
N ASN A 245 23.90 -14.37 9.65
CA ASN A 245 23.79 -15.70 10.27
C ASN A 245 24.59 -16.82 9.59
N MET A 246 25.22 -16.56 8.43
CA MET A 246 26.09 -17.54 7.76
C MET A 246 27.58 -17.38 8.09
N ALA A 247 27.97 -16.29 8.78
CA ALA A 247 29.37 -15.98 9.07
C ALA A 247 29.83 -16.38 10.49
N ALA A 248 28.94 -16.88 11.35
CA ALA A 248 29.30 -17.36 12.68
C ALA A 248 29.58 -18.88 12.65
N GLY A 249 30.74 -19.25 12.11
CA GLY A 249 31.34 -20.54 12.38
C GLY A 249 31.78 -20.64 13.85
N PRO A 250 31.76 -21.83 14.48
CA PRO A 250 32.09 -22.00 15.88
C PRO A 250 33.60 -21.83 16.10
N ALA A 251 34.03 -20.62 16.46
CA ALA A 251 35.37 -20.37 16.99
C ALA A 251 35.37 -20.69 18.49
N SER A 252 35.78 -21.91 18.81
CA SER A 252 36.27 -22.30 20.13
C SER A 252 37.57 -21.54 20.43
N GLY A 253 37.64 -20.83 21.56
CA GLY A 253 38.92 -20.58 22.23
C GLY A 253 39.10 -19.20 22.89
N GLY A 254 39.29 -19.23 24.21
CA GLY A 254 40.36 -18.48 24.87
C GLY A 254 39.99 -17.10 25.41
N GLY A 255 40.00 -16.97 26.74
CA GLY A 255 39.68 -15.74 27.45
C GLY A 255 40.80 -14.70 27.48
N ALA A 256 40.47 -13.51 27.98
CA ALA A 256 41.26 -12.71 28.92
C ALA A 256 40.49 -11.44 29.29
N SER A 257 40.50 -11.13 30.58
CA SER A 257 39.90 -9.98 31.23
C SER A 257 40.83 -8.75 31.15
N GLY A 258 40.28 -7.54 31.03
CA GLY A 258 41.03 -6.30 31.31
C GLY A 258 40.21 -5.00 31.11
N PRO A 259 40.33 -3.95 31.96
CA PRO A 259 39.27 -2.95 32.15
C PRO A 259 39.65 -1.48 31.80
N THR A 260 38.65 -0.57 31.94
CA THR A 260 38.71 0.91 32.06
C THR A 260 39.10 1.71 30.79
N SER A 261 38.56 2.89 30.43
CA SER A 261 37.86 3.98 31.12
C SER A 261 37.16 4.92 30.10
N PRO A 262 36.36 5.92 30.53
CA PRO A 262 35.46 6.71 29.67
C PRO A 262 36.08 8.04 29.18
N SER A 263 35.67 8.51 28.00
CA SER A 263 35.96 9.86 27.49
C SER A 263 34.69 10.58 27.06
N ALA A 264 34.59 11.82 27.53
CA ALA A 264 33.51 12.79 27.41
C ALA A 264 33.30 13.35 25.99
N PRO A 265 32.18 14.05 25.71
CA PRO A 265 31.86 14.59 24.39
C PRO A 265 32.29 16.05 24.22
N PRO A 266 32.54 16.53 22.98
CA PRO A 266 32.61 17.95 22.71
C PRO A 266 31.24 18.52 22.31
N SER A 267 30.84 19.57 23.05
CA SER A 267 29.86 20.58 22.68
C SER A 267 30.41 21.54 21.60
N ASN A 268 29.54 22.44 21.12
CA ASN A 268 29.76 23.63 20.27
C ASN A 268 29.57 23.41 18.75
N ARG A 269 28.91 24.31 17.99
CA ARG A 269 28.35 25.64 18.25
C ARG A 269 27.53 26.09 17.02
N ALA A 270 26.62 27.01 17.28
CA ALA A 270 25.74 27.72 16.36
C ALA A 270 26.39 28.24 15.06
N SER A 271 25.59 28.32 14.00
CA SER A 271 25.77 29.29 12.93
C SER A 271 24.47 30.09 12.72
N LEU A 272 24.61 31.39 12.91
CA LEU A 272 23.67 32.47 12.59
C LEU A 272 23.95 32.97 11.18
N GLY A 273 22.92 33.46 10.48
CA GLY A 273 23.03 34.27 9.26
C GLY A 273 21.96 33.84 8.26
N GLY A 274 20.90 34.59 7.98
CA GLY A 274 20.85 36.04 7.82
C GLY A 274 21.03 36.35 6.33
N GLY A 275 19.94 36.64 5.63
CA GLY A 275 19.97 36.91 4.19
C GLY A 275 18.58 37.14 3.61
N ALA A 276 17.98 38.28 3.95
CA ALA A 276 16.89 38.87 3.19
C ALA A 276 17.36 39.18 1.76
N LEU A 277 16.45 39.11 0.78
CA LEU A 277 16.30 40.00 -0.38
C LEU A 277 15.11 39.52 -1.24
N SER A 278 13.97 40.22 -1.10
CA SER A 278 13.02 40.46 -2.19
C SER A 278 13.50 41.73 -2.95
N PRO A 279 12.80 42.29 -3.96
CA PRO A 279 11.61 41.85 -4.72
C PRO A 279 11.77 42.02 -6.25
N ALA A 280 10.79 41.56 -7.05
CA ALA A 280 10.34 42.29 -8.24
C ALA A 280 9.05 41.70 -8.83
N SER A 281 8.03 42.56 -8.77
CA SER A 281 6.75 42.62 -9.48
C SER A 281 6.81 42.26 -10.98
N ALA A 282 5.74 41.70 -11.54
CA ALA A 282 4.72 42.46 -12.29
C ALA A 282 3.89 41.61 -13.28
N GLN A 283 2.62 42.03 -13.43
CA GLN A 283 1.73 41.88 -14.60
C GLN A 283 0.88 40.60 -14.78
N SER A 284 -0.33 40.66 -14.21
CA SER A 284 -1.59 40.38 -14.92
C SER A 284 -1.89 41.54 -15.90
N PRO A 285 -2.61 41.37 -17.03
CA PRO A 285 -4.05 41.02 -16.99
C PRO A 285 -4.58 40.21 -18.20
N GLY A 286 -5.79 39.64 -18.10
CA GLY A 286 -6.52 39.20 -19.30
C GLY A 286 -7.64 38.18 -19.12
N ALA A 287 -8.72 38.56 -18.44
CA ALA A 287 -10.08 38.09 -18.78
C ALA A 287 -10.84 39.32 -19.34
N PRO A 288 -11.99 39.21 -20.05
CA PRO A 288 -12.89 38.05 -20.19
C PRO A 288 -13.43 37.83 -21.63
N ARG A 289 -14.24 36.78 -21.85
CA ARG A 289 -15.45 36.90 -22.71
C ARG A 289 -16.48 35.80 -22.44
N GLN A 290 -17.64 36.26 -22.00
CA GLN A 290 -18.93 35.58 -22.03
C GLN A 290 -19.47 35.48 -23.47
N SER A 291 -20.17 34.40 -23.75
CA SER A 291 -21.28 34.23 -24.70
C SER A 291 -21.90 32.88 -24.32
N ASP A 292 -22.95 32.79 -23.51
CA ASP A 292 -24.34 33.23 -23.69
C ASP A 292 -25.03 32.73 -24.97
N ALA A 293 -26.15 32.05 -24.70
CA ALA A 293 -27.32 31.70 -25.50
C ALA A 293 -27.19 31.02 -26.88
N GLY A 294 -27.91 29.88 -27.03
CA GLY A 294 -28.52 29.57 -28.32
C GLY A 294 -29.03 28.15 -28.57
N ARG A 295 -30.27 27.90 -28.12
CA ARG A 295 -31.25 26.88 -28.59
C ARG A 295 -31.08 25.41 -28.20
#